data_AF-A0A956CKJ3-F1
#
_entry.id   AF-A0A956CKJ3-F1
#
_cell.length_a   1.000
_cell.length_b   1.000
_cell.length_c   1.000
_cell.angle_alpha   90.00
_cell.angle_beta   90.00
_cell.angle_gamma   90.00
#
_symmetry.space_group_name_H-M   'P 1'
#
loop_
_entity.id
_entity.type
_entity.pdbx_description
1 polymer ?
#
loop_
_entity_poly.entity_id
_entity_poly.type
_entity_poly.pdbx_seq_one_letter_code
_entity_poly.pdbx_strand_id
1 'polypeptide(L)' 'FKGGYCGLEDCEASVDCPTGSICVKHTDNKNYCFRVCKDKIECNANRTADLEANCSSNFDWAMASDDDGSKACIPPSGSL' A
#
# COMPACT_ATOMS: atom_id res chain seq x y z
N PHE A 1 -0.51 5.78 -11.17
CA PHE A 1 0.04 5.55 -9.83
C PHE A 1 1.49 6.05 -9.78
N LYS A 2 1.78 7.18 -9.14
CA LYS A 2 3.17 7.61 -8.86
C LYS A 2 3.53 7.03 -7.49
N GLY A 3 4.47 6.09 -7.40
CA GLY A 3 4.97 5.65 -6.08
C GLY A 3 5.16 4.15 -5.82
N GLY A 4 5.34 3.31 -6.84
CA GLY A 4 6.34 2.24 -6.70
C GLY A 4 5.95 0.88 -6.12
N TYR A 5 4.74 0.38 -6.37
CA TYR A 5 4.56 -1.05 -6.65
C TYR A 5 3.60 -1.19 -7.83
N CYS A 6 3.67 -2.30 -8.58
CA CYS A 6 2.61 -2.75 -9.48
C CYS A 6 1.36 -3.07 -8.65
N GLY A 7 0.77 -2.05 -8.02
CA GLY A 7 -0.44 -2.19 -7.24
C GLY A 7 -1.51 -2.70 -8.17
N LEU A 8 -1.97 -3.92 -7.92
CA LEU A 8 -3.17 -4.44 -8.53
C LEU A 8 -4.33 -3.58 -8.03
N GLU A 9 -5.04 -2.97 -8.97
CA GLU A 9 -6.22 -2.16 -8.67
C GLU A 9 -7.45 -3.05 -8.46
N ASP A 10 -8.45 -2.49 -7.78
CA ASP A 10 -9.77 -3.11 -7.57
C ASP A 10 -9.73 -4.45 -6.81
N CYS A 11 -8.81 -4.61 -5.86
CA CYS A 11 -8.86 -5.71 -4.90
C CYS A 11 -10.05 -5.52 -3.93
N GLU A 12 -10.69 -6.62 -3.51
CA GLU A 12 -11.77 -6.60 -2.51
C GLU A 12 -11.24 -6.97 -1.12
N ALA A 13 -10.31 -7.91 -1.07
CA ALA A 13 -9.65 -8.41 0.13
C ALA A 13 -8.15 -8.64 -0.12
N SER A 14 -7.39 -8.78 0.96
CA SER A 14 -5.94 -9.04 0.94
C SER A 14 -5.60 -10.39 0.31
N VAL A 15 -6.53 -11.34 0.27
CA VAL A 15 -6.38 -12.62 -0.44
C VAL A 15 -6.32 -12.45 -1.96
N ASP A 16 -6.86 -11.35 -2.49
CA ASP A 16 -6.78 -11.02 -3.92
C ASP A 16 -5.40 -10.46 -4.30
N CYS A 17 -4.63 -10.06 -3.29
CA CYS A 17 -3.33 -9.45 -3.49
C CYS A 17 -2.21 -10.50 -3.60
N PRO A 18 -1.15 -10.21 -4.37
CA PRO A 18 0.04 -11.05 -4.41
C PRO A 18 0.63 -11.26 -3.01
N THR A 19 1.25 -12.42 -2.79
CA THR A 19 1.89 -12.76 -1.50
C THR A 19 2.79 -11.63 -1.01
N GLY A 20 2.60 -11.23 0.25
CA GLY A 20 3.32 -10.12 0.87
C GLY A 20 2.73 -8.74 0.57
N SER A 21 1.48 -8.68 0.09
CA SER A 21 0.73 -7.44 -0.12
C SER A 21 -0.65 -7.53 0.56
N ILE A 22 -1.23 -6.37 0.87
CA ILE A 22 -2.54 -6.22 1.50
C ILE A 22 -3.39 -5.23 0.71
N CYS A 23 -4.72 -5.40 0.78
CA CYS A 23 -5.66 -4.57 0.04
C CYS A 23 -6.04 -3.32 0.85
N VAL A 24 -5.65 -2.16 0.35
CA VAL A 24 -5.85 -0.87 1.00
C VAL A 24 -6.81 -0.03 0.20
N LYS A 25 -7.77 0.58 0.89
CA LYS A 25 -8.70 1.55 0.32
C LYS A 25 -8.00 2.88 0.11
N HIS A 26 -8.16 3.44 -1.07
CA HIS A 26 -7.58 4.71 -1.47
C HIS A 26 -8.68 5.78 -1.63
N THR A 27 -8.27 7.05 -1.59
CA THR A 27 -9.19 8.20 -1.54
C THR A 27 -9.92 8.48 -2.86
N ASP A 28 -9.51 7.85 -3.96
CA ASP A 28 -10.14 7.88 -5.28
C ASP A 28 -11.28 6.85 -5.42
N ASN A 29 -11.75 6.29 -4.30
CA ASN A 29 -12.76 5.22 -4.22
C ASN A 29 -12.33 3.91 -4.91
N LYS A 30 -11.03 3.72 -5.13
CA LYS A 30 -10.44 2.46 -5.58
C LYS A 30 -9.68 1.81 -4.44
N ASN A 31 -9.46 0.50 -4.58
CA ASN A 31 -8.59 -0.25 -3.68
C ASN A 31 -7.35 -0.69 -4.43
N TYR A 32 -6.21 -0.77 -3.74
CA TYR A 32 -4.96 -1.19 -4.35
C TYR A 32 -4.20 -2.14 -3.43
N CYS A 33 -3.52 -3.11 -4.03
CA CYS A 33 -2.59 -3.98 -3.32
C CYS A 33 -1.28 -3.24 -3.03
N PHE A 34 -0.98 -3.03 -1.75
CA PHE A 34 0.29 -2.48 -1.30
C PHE A 34 1.14 -3.53 -0.62
N ARG A 35 2.45 -3.48 -0.88
CA ARG A 35 3.43 -4.34 -0.23
C ARG A 35 3.44 -4.11 1.28
N VAL A 36 3.38 -5.19 2.05
CA VAL A 36 3.59 -5.22 3.50
C VAL A 36 5.06 -4.88 3.82
N CYS A 37 5.28 -4.13 4.89
CA CYS A 37 6.60 -3.67 5.29
C CYS A 37 6.82 -3.71 6.81
N LYS A 38 8.09 -3.76 7.22
CA LYS A 38 8.51 -3.55 8.61
C LYS A 38 9.10 -2.18 8.83
N ASP A 39 9.88 -1.72 7.85
CA ASP A 39 10.55 -0.43 7.90
C ASP A 39 10.47 0.32 6.56
N LYS A 40 10.89 1.59 6.60
CA LYS A 40 10.86 2.48 5.45
C LYS A 40 11.89 2.10 4.36
N ILE A 41 12.98 1.42 4.72
CA ILE A 41 14.03 1.03 3.77
C ILE A 41 13.48 -0.04 2.83
N GLU A 42 12.69 -1.00 3.33
CA GLU A 42 12.02 -2.02 2.52
C GLU A 42 11.13 -1.43 1.42
N CYS A 43 10.47 -0.30 1.72
CA CYS A 43 9.68 0.39 0.72
C CYS A 43 10.57 1.04 -0.35
N ASN A 44 11.71 1.61 0.01
CA ASN A 44 12.46 2.49 -0.91
C ASN A 44 13.68 1.85 -1.58
N ALA A 45 13.95 0.57 -1.33
CA ALA A 45 15.10 -0.14 -1.90
C ALA A 45 15.21 -0.03 -3.44
N ASN A 46 14.10 0.13 -4.15
CA ASN A 46 14.04 0.28 -5.61
C ASN A 46 13.25 1.52 -6.07
N ARG A 47 13.04 2.50 -5.18
CA ARG A 47 12.32 3.74 -5.48
C ARG A 47 13.31 4.90 -5.54
N THR A 48 13.10 5.81 -6.48
CA THR A 48 13.74 7.12 -6.47
C THR A 48 13.10 8.02 -5.41
N ALA A 49 13.79 9.09 -5.02
CA ALA A 49 13.31 10.00 -3.96
C ALA A 49 11.95 10.66 -4.29
N ASP A 50 11.63 10.88 -5.57
CA ASP A 50 10.35 11.44 -6.01
C ASP A 50 9.18 10.44 -5.96
N LEU A 51 9.48 9.15 -5.80
CA LEU A 51 8.51 8.06 -5.70
C LEU A 51 8.56 7.36 -4.33
N GLU A 52 9.18 8.01 -3.36
CA GLU A 52 9.38 7.48 -2.01
C GLU A 52 8.05 7.04 -1.37
N ALA A 53 8.09 6.01 -0.53
CA ALA A 53 6.95 5.55 0.26
C ALA A 53 7.31 5.40 1.74
N ASN A 54 6.33 5.54 2.60
CA ASN A 54 6.47 5.33 4.04
C ASN A 54 5.93 3.96 4.42
N CYS A 55 6.58 3.30 5.37
CA CYS A 55 6.01 2.12 6.00
C CYS A 55 5.00 2.55 7.08
N SER A 56 3.71 2.47 6.76
CA SER A 56 2.64 3.11 7.52
C SER A 56 1.52 2.12 7.84
N SER A 57 0.88 2.28 9.00
CA SER A 57 -0.42 1.68 9.34
C SER A 57 -1.56 2.71 9.25
N ASN A 58 -1.27 3.94 8.80
CA ASN A 58 -2.25 5.01 8.64
C ASN A 58 -2.87 4.95 7.24
N PHE A 59 -3.78 3.99 7.05
CA PHE A 59 -4.56 3.79 5.83
C PHE A 59 -5.87 3.07 6.20
N ASP A 60 -6.85 3.10 5.29
CA ASP A 60 -8.09 2.35 5.45
C ASP A 60 -7.96 0.96 4.81
N TRP A 61 -8.33 -0.09 5.53
CA TRP A 61 -8.40 -1.44 4.97
C TRP A 61 -9.58 -1.54 3.99
N ALA A 62 -9.37 -2.21 2.84
CA ALA A 62 -10.47 -2.48 1.92
C ALA A 62 -11.54 -3.38 2.55
N MET A 63 -11.08 -4.38 3.32
CA MET A 63 -11.92 -5.27 4.12
C MET A 63 -11.50 -5.20 5.58
N ALA A 64 -12.40 -4.75 6.46
CA ALA A 64 -12.07 -4.54 7.88
C ALA A 64 -11.67 -5.83 8.63
N SER A 65 -12.12 -7.00 8.18
CA SER A 65 -11.73 -8.29 8.77
C SER A 65 -10.30 -8.72 8.41
N ASP A 66 -9.65 -8.05 7.46
CA ASP A 66 -8.26 -8.31 7.09
C ASP A 66 -7.26 -7.53 7.96
N ASP A 67 -7.73 -6.63 8.84
CA ASP A 67 -6.85 -5.88 9.73
C ASP A 67 -6.16 -6.81 10.72
N ASP A 68 -4.90 -7.14 10.40
CA ASP A 68 -4.00 -7.94 11.22
C ASP A 68 -2.91 -7.09 11.90
N GLY A 69 -3.02 -5.76 11.81
CA GLY A 69 -2.01 -4.82 12.31
C GLY A 69 -0.77 -4.68 11.41
N SER A 70 -0.77 -5.25 10.20
CA SER A 70 0.30 -5.06 9.22
C SER A 70 0.43 -3.60 8.78
N LYS A 71 1.65 -3.23 8.38
CA LYS A 71 1.95 -1.94 7.75
C LYS A 71 2.14 -2.14 6.26
N ALA A 72 1.80 -1.13 5.47
CA ALA A 72 1.99 -1.11 4.03
C ALA A 72 2.92 0.02 3.60
N CYS A 73 3.55 -0.16 2.44
CA CYS A 73 4.34 0.87 1.76
C CYS A 73 3.44 1.90 1.08
N ILE A 74 2.99 2.90 1.85
CA ILE A 74 2.08 3.96 1.40
C ILE A 74 2.90 5.16 0.89
N PRO A 75 2.75 5.58 -0.38
CA PRO A 75 3.32 6.83 -0.88
C PRO A 75 2.88 8.01 0.01
N PRO A 76 3.73 9.02 0.25
CA PRO A 76 3.25 10.25 0.86
C PRO A 76 2.11 10.76 0.00
N SER A 77 1.02 11.18 0.63
CA SER A 77 -0.09 11.87 -0.01
C SER A 77 0.43 13.21 -0.54
N GLY A 78 1.11 13.16 -1.69
CA GLY A 78 1.37 14.33 -2.50
C GLY A 78 0.01 14.86 -2.93
N SER A 79 -0.28 16.10 -2.53
CA SER A 79 -1.42 16.85 -3.02
C SER A 79 -1.58 16.64 -4.53
N LEU A 80 -2.81 16.36 -4.94
CA LEU A 80 -3.26 16.46 -6.34
C LEU A 80 -2.73 17.75 -6.99
#